data_AF-A0A9D5R9V8-F1
#
_entry.id   AF-A0A9D5R9V8-F1
#
_cell.length_a   1.000
_cell.length_b   1.000
_cell.length_c   1.000
_cell.angle_alpha   90.00
_cell.angle_beta   90.00
_cell.angle_gamma   90.00
#
_symmetry.space_group_name_H-M   'P 1'
#
loop_
_entity.id
_entity.type
_entity.pdbx_description
1 polymer ?
#
loop_
_entity_poly.entity_id
_entity_poly.type
_entity_poly.pdbx_seq_one_letter_code
_entity_poly.pdbx_strand_id
1 'polypeptide(L)'
;MENSFYLLADIFGIKTLISSLAVCAVLRLVKKKKPNLSYKAELGIRLLISFAVGIIYLIFTQGDFSFIFTDTAEICGVSLILCGIVSGSGKNAENKLLLSKFLPNLSEKQLDEIIALEDKEQIKDAIINKNESISSEQIEILSLIISGSIQDNSVSINE
;
A
#
# COMPACT_ATOMS: atom_id res chain seq x y z
N MET A 1 -12.82 -2.02 -9.41
CA MET A 1 -11.39 -2.39 -9.38
C MET A 1 -10.59 -1.68 -10.47
N GLU A 2 -11.09 -1.57 -11.71
CA GLU A 2 -10.41 -0.82 -12.79
C GLU A 2 -10.12 0.65 -12.40
N ASN A 3 -11.11 1.43 -11.96
CA ASN A 3 -10.88 2.84 -11.56
C ASN A 3 -9.84 2.99 -10.43
N SER A 4 -9.81 2.08 -9.47
CA SER A 4 -8.87 2.13 -8.34
C SER A 4 -7.43 1.82 -8.75
N PHE A 5 -7.23 0.94 -9.74
CA PHE A 5 -5.90 0.61 -10.24
C PHE A 5 -5.29 1.78 -11.02
N TYR A 6 -6.07 2.41 -11.92
CA TYR A 6 -5.61 3.58 -12.67
C TYR A 6 -5.26 4.74 -11.75
N LEU A 7 -6.04 4.95 -10.70
CA LEU A 7 -5.78 6.00 -9.73
C LEU A 7 -4.50 5.77 -8.92
N LEU A 8 -4.25 4.54 -8.48
CA LEU A 8 -2.98 4.19 -7.83
C LEU A 8 -1.79 4.27 -8.81
N ALA A 9 -2.02 3.97 -10.09
CA ALA A 9 -1.00 4.06 -11.12
C ALA A 9 -0.62 5.52 -11.42
N ASP A 10 -1.57 6.46 -11.37
CA ASP A 10 -1.31 7.90 -11.51
C ASP A 10 -0.49 8.46 -10.34
N ILE A 11 -0.65 7.89 -9.14
CA ILE A 11 -0.01 8.40 -7.92
C ILE A 11 1.38 7.82 -7.71
N PHE A 12 1.51 6.50 -7.83
CA PHE A 12 2.78 5.80 -7.57
C PHE A 12 3.58 5.56 -8.84
N GLY A 13 2.98 5.77 -10.02
CA GLY A 13 3.52 5.36 -11.29
C GLY A 13 3.21 3.89 -11.60
N ILE A 14 2.76 3.63 -12.82
CA ILE A 14 2.39 2.29 -13.28
C ILE A 14 3.52 1.26 -13.11
N LYS A 15 4.78 1.69 -13.27
CA LYS A 15 5.97 0.85 -13.11
C LYS A 15 6.13 0.36 -11.68
N THR A 16 6.05 1.27 -10.72
CA THR A 16 6.14 0.99 -9.28
C THR A 16 4.98 0.10 -8.85
N LEU A 17 3.78 0.36 -9.36
CA LEU A 17 2.59 -0.42 -9.04
C LEU A 17 2.71 -1.88 -9.53
N ILE A 18 3.11 -2.10 -10.79
CA ILE A 18 3.33 -3.45 -11.35
C ILE A 18 4.43 -4.18 -10.58
N SER A 19 5.55 -3.51 -10.29
CA SER A 19 6.66 -4.08 -9.53
C SER A 19 6.24 -4.46 -8.11
N SER A 20 5.43 -3.63 -7.47
CA SER A 20 4.89 -3.88 -6.13
C SER A 20 3.91 -5.05 -6.11
N LEU A 21 3.07 -5.19 -7.15
CA LEU A 21 2.21 -6.37 -7.31
C LEU A 21 3.01 -7.66 -7.49
N ALA A 22 4.12 -7.62 -8.23
CA ALA A 22 5.02 -8.75 -8.36
C ALA A 22 5.62 -9.16 -7.00
N VAL A 23 6.04 -8.18 -6.18
CA VAL A 23 6.51 -8.42 -4.80
C VAL A 23 5.41 -9.08 -3.96
N CYS A 24 4.18 -8.57 -4.02
CA CYS A 24 3.03 -9.14 -3.31
C CYS A 24 2.74 -10.59 -3.74
N ALA A 25 2.80 -10.87 -5.04
CA ALA A 25 2.58 -12.22 -5.58
C ALA A 25 3.64 -13.21 -5.09
N VAL A 26 4.93 -12.83 -5.15
CA VAL A 26 6.02 -13.66 -4.65
C VAL A 26 5.89 -13.89 -3.15
N LEU A 27 5.56 -12.85 -2.38
CA LEU A 27 5.36 -12.98 -0.95
C LEU A 27 4.19 -13.91 -0.61
N ARG A 28 3.10 -13.88 -1.39
CA ARG A 28 1.98 -14.82 -1.24
C ARG A 28 2.42 -16.26 -1.45
N LEU A 29 3.29 -16.52 -2.44
CA LEU A 29 3.90 -17.85 -2.65
C LEU A 29 4.79 -18.27 -1.48
N VAL A 30 5.56 -17.34 -0.90
CA VAL A 30 6.38 -17.60 0.30
C VAL A 30 5.49 -17.94 1.49
N LYS A 31 4.43 -17.17 1.75
CA LYS A 31 3.47 -17.40 2.84
C LYS A 31 2.73 -18.73 2.67
N LYS A 32 2.48 -19.19 1.44
CA LYS A 32 1.93 -20.53 1.18
C LYS A 32 2.83 -21.65 1.72
N LYS A 33 4.15 -21.46 1.71
CA LYS A 33 5.12 -22.43 2.26
C LYS A 33 5.42 -22.19 3.74
N LYS A 34 5.32 -20.94 4.20
CA LYS A 34 5.57 -20.52 5.59
C LYS A 34 4.47 -19.57 6.07
N PRO A 35 3.32 -20.09 6.53
CA PRO A 35 2.17 -19.26 6.91
C PRO A 35 2.44 -18.37 8.13
N ASN A 36 3.26 -18.85 9.08
CA ASN A 36 3.59 -18.13 10.32
C ASN A 36 4.85 -17.27 10.19
N LEU A 37 4.95 -16.51 9.10
CA LEU A 37 6.08 -15.61 8.89
C LEU A 37 5.97 -14.40 9.83
N SER A 38 7.01 -14.12 10.61
CA SER A 38 7.03 -12.93 11.48
C SER A 38 7.04 -11.65 10.63
N TYR A 39 6.48 -10.55 11.15
CA TYR A 39 6.44 -9.28 10.42
C TYR A 39 7.83 -8.77 10.01
N LYS A 40 8.85 -8.96 10.88
CA LYS A 40 10.24 -8.61 10.55
C LYS A 40 10.79 -9.44 9.38
N ALA A 41 10.47 -10.74 9.35
CA ALA A 41 10.86 -11.60 8.25
C ALA A 41 10.08 -11.27 6.97
N GLU A 42 8.80 -10.90 7.07
CA GLU A 42 8.02 -10.41 5.94
C GLU A 42 8.63 -9.17 5.31
N LEU A 43 8.97 -8.17 6.13
CA LEU A 43 9.64 -6.95 5.67
C LEU A 43 10.98 -7.25 5.01
N GLY A 44 11.79 -8.13 5.61
CA GLY A 44 13.07 -8.54 5.03
C GLY A 44 12.92 -9.22 3.66
N ILE A 45 11.92 -10.09 3.51
CA ILE A 45 11.63 -10.77 2.25
C ILE A 45 11.11 -9.78 1.21
N ARG A 46 10.21 -8.86 1.58
CA ARG A 46 9.74 -7.80 0.69
C ARG A 46 10.90 -6.95 0.19
N LEU A 47 11.75 -6.46 1.09
CA LEU A 47 12.90 -5.65 0.73
C LEU A 47 13.82 -6.39 -0.24
N LEU A 48 14.09 -7.68 0.02
CA LEU A 48 14.94 -8.50 -0.84
C LEU A 48 14.33 -8.70 -2.24
N ILE A 49 13.02 -8.95 -2.33
CA ILE A 49 12.33 -9.10 -3.62
C ILE A 49 12.25 -7.75 -4.33
N SER A 50 11.92 -6.66 -3.63
CA SER A 50 11.91 -5.31 -4.19
C SER A 50 13.27 -4.93 -4.77
N PHE A 51 14.36 -5.26 -4.07
CA PHE A 51 15.72 -5.02 -4.56
C PHE A 51 16.04 -5.87 -5.79
N ALA A 52 15.64 -7.15 -5.79
CA ALA A 52 15.81 -8.01 -6.95
C ALA A 52 15.03 -7.48 -8.17
N VAL A 53 13.79 -7.03 -7.98
CA VAL A 53 12.97 -6.42 -9.04
C VAL A 53 13.60 -5.11 -9.54
N GLY A 54 14.09 -4.26 -8.64
CA GLY A 54 14.80 -3.02 -8.98
C GLY A 54 16.07 -3.26 -9.80
N ILE A 55 16.89 -4.25 -9.41
CA ILE A 55 18.08 -4.66 -10.18
C ILE A 55 17.69 -5.14 -11.57
N ILE A 56 16.72 -6.06 -11.67
CA ILE A 56 16.26 -6.61 -12.94
C ILE A 56 15.81 -5.47 -13.86
N TYR A 57 15.01 -4.54 -13.33
CA TYR A 57 14.54 -3.38 -14.08
C TYR A 57 15.68 -2.50 -14.60
N LEU A 58 16.68 -2.20 -13.77
CA LEU A 58 17.84 -1.39 -14.18
C LEU A 58 18.68 -2.06 -15.27
N ILE A 59 18.88 -3.38 -15.18
CA ILE A 59 19.59 -4.15 -16.20
C ILE A 59 18.87 -4.04 -17.55
N PHE A 60 17.54 -4.15 -17.56
CA PHE A 60 16.75 -4.07 -18.79
C PHE A 60 16.63 -2.65 -19.37
N THR A 61 16.75 -1.62 -18.54
CA THR A 61 16.56 -0.23 -18.96
C THR A 61 17.86 0.55 -19.16
N GLN A 62 19.02 -0.07 -18.89
CA GLN A 62 20.33 0.59 -18.85
C GLN A 62 20.31 1.82 -17.94
N GLY A 63 19.53 1.74 -16.85
CA GLY A 63 19.29 2.85 -15.95
C GLY A 63 20.48 3.16 -15.05
N ASP A 64 20.43 4.33 -14.42
CA ASP A 64 21.44 4.74 -13.45
C ASP A 64 21.22 4.02 -12.11
N PHE A 65 22.28 3.36 -11.62
CA PHE A 65 22.29 2.67 -10.33
C PHE A 65 22.08 3.63 -9.14
N SER A 66 22.25 4.94 -9.33
CA SER A 66 22.02 5.95 -8.29
C SER A 66 20.57 5.95 -7.75
N PHE A 67 19.59 5.55 -8.56
CA PHE A 67 18.18 5.51 -8.18
C PHE A 67 17.72 4.17 -7.59
N ILE A 68 18.58 3.14 -7.58
CA ILE A 68 18.17 1.77 -7.20
C ILE A 68 17.60 1.70 -5.78
N PHE A 69 18.19 2.46 -4.85
CA PHE A 69 17.76 2.46 -3.46
C PHE A 69 16.43 3.17 -3.29
N THR A 70 16.22 4.27 -3.99
CA THR A 70 14.97 5.04 -3.97
C THR A 70 13.83 4.23 -4.57
N ASP A 71 14.03 3.68 -5.77
CA ASP A 71 13.03 2.89 -6.48
C ASP A 71 12.69 1.61 -5.70
N THR A 72 13.71 0.94 -5.14
CA THR A 72 13.49 -0.25 -4.30
C THR A 72 12.69 0.09 -3.04
N ALA A 73 13.02 1.19 -2.35
CA ALA A 73 12.30 1.61 -1.16
C ALA A 73 10.84 1.94 -1.48
N GLU A 74 10.59 2.61 -2.61
CA GLU A 74 9.25 2.92 -3.07
C GLU A 74 8.44 1.67 -3.42
N ILE A 75 9.02 0.74 -4.19
CA ILE A 75 8.40 -0.55 -4.50
C ILE A 75 8.10 -1.34 -3.22
N CYS A 76 9.01 -1.33 -2.24
CA CYS A 76 8.79 -1.99 -0.96
C CYS A 76 7.61 -1.37 -0.20
N GLY A 77 7.57 -0.04 -0.09
CA GLY A 77 6.50 0.69 0.58
C GLY A 77 5.14 0.51 -0.09
N VAL A 78 5.07 0.63 -1.42
CA VAL A 78 3.84 0.42 -2.18
C VAL A 78 3.37 -1.02 -2.10
N SER A 79 4.28 -2.00 -2.08
CA SER A 79 3.90 -3.41 -1.87
C SER A 79 3.26 -3.65 -0.49
N LEU A 80 3.71 -2.95 0.55
CA LEU A 80 3.12 -3.04 1.88
C LEU A 80 1.71 -2.50 1.87
N ILE A 81 1.52 -1.29 1.32
CA ILE A 81 0.21 -0.66 1.15
C ILE A 81 -0.72 -1.63 0.41
N LEU A 82 -0.34 -2.09 -0.79
CA LEU A 82 -1.16 -3.00 -1.61
C LEU A 82 -1.53 -4.29 -0.88
N CYS A 83 -0.60 -4.89 -0.14
CA CYS A 83 -0.93 -6.04 0.69
C CYS A 83 -1.89 -5.67 1.83
N GLY A 84 -1.71 -4.52 2.48
CA GLY A 84 -2.65 -3.99 3.47
C GLY A 84 -4.06 -3.87 2.90
N ILE A 85 -4.20 -3.31 1.68
CA ILE A 85 -5.48 -3.23 0.96
C ILE A 85 -6.08 -4.63 0.78
N VAL A 86 -5.32 -5.55 0.19
CA VAL A 86 -5.83 -6.87 -0.21
C VAL A 86 -6.11 -7.79 0.98
N SER A 87 -5.40 -7.61 2.09
CA SER A 87 -5.51 -8.46 3.28
C SER A 87 -6.33 -7.84 4.41
N GLY A 88 -6.82 -6.61 4.25
CA GLY A 88 -7.52 -5.87 5.31
C GLY A 88 -6.65 -5.58 6.54
N SER A 89 -5.32 -5.66 6.42
CA SER A 89 -4.38 -5.60 7.56
C SER A 89 -3.43 -4.39 7.49
N GLY A 90 -3.93 -3.26 7.00
CA GLY A 90 -3.17 -2.00 6.95
C GLY A 90 -2.69 -1.58 8.34
N LYS A 91 -1.38 -1.44 8.52
CA LYS A 91 -0.80 -0.95 9.79
C LYS A 91 -0.78 0.57 9.80
N ASN A 92 -0.83 1.17 11.00
CA ASN A 92 -0.83 2.63 11.17
C ASN A 92 0.31 3.34 10.40
N ALA A 93 1.52 2.77 10.36
CA ALA A 93 2.63 3.34 9.61
C ALA A 93 2.42 3.32 8.08
N GLU A 94 1.76 2.29 7.56
CA GLU A 94 1.47 2.11 6.13
C GLU A 94 0.32 3.03 5.70
N ASN A 95 -0.72 3.14 6.54
CA ASN A 95 -1.84 4.07 6.35
C ASN A 95 -1.39 5.54 6.39
N LYS A 96 -0.43 5.86 7.27
CA LYS A 96 0.16 7.20 7.39
C LYS A 96 0.99 7.59 6.18
N LEU A 97 1.80 6.67 5.67
CA LEU A 97 2.56 6.89 4.44
C LEU A 97 1.60 7.14 3.27
N LEU A 98 0.54 6.34 3.16
CA LEU A 98 -0.48 6.52 2.13
C LEU A 98 -1.19 7.86 2.24
N LEU A 99 -1.74 8.20 3.42
CA LEU A 99 -2.40 9.49 3.63
C LEU A 99 -1.48 10.67 3.34
N SER A 100 -0.20 10.62 3.73
CA SER A 100 0.75 11.71 3.46
C SER A 100 1.00 11.97 1.97
N LYS A 101 0.81 10.98 1.09
CA LYS A 101 0.93 11.14 -0.36
C LYS A 101 -0.29 11.82 -0.99
N PHE A 102 -1.48 11.58 -0.44
CA PHE A 102 -2.73 12.17 -0.92
C PHE A 102 -3.04 13.51 -0.24
N LEU A 103 -2.60 13.67 1.00
CA LEU A 103 -2.78 14.82 1.86
C LEU A 103 -1.41 15.40 2.28
N PRO A 104 -0.56 15.84 1.32
CA PRO A 104 0.81 16.27 1.63
C PRO A 104 0.88 17.52 2.51
N ASN A 105 -0.22 18.27 2.61
CA ASN A 105 -0.31 19.49 3.42
C ASN A 105 -0.72 19.23 4.88
N LEU A 106 -1.03 17.98 5.25
CA LEU A 106 -1.41 17.65 6.62
C LEU A 106 -0.19 17.37 7.49
N SER A 107 -0.24 17.90 8.72
CA SER A 107 0.76 17.61 9.74
C SER A 107 0.67 16.18 10.22
N GLU A 108 1.77 15.68 10.79
CA GLU A 108 1.86 14.33 11.32
C GLU A 108 0.74 14.01 12.33
N LYS A 109 0.41 14.97 13.20
CA LYS A 109 -0.67 14.86 14.19
C LYS A 109 -2.05 14.71 13.55
N GLN A 110 -2.31 15.43 12.44
CA GLN A 110 -3.57 15.34 11.72
C GLN A 110 -3.73 14.02 10.99
N LEU A 111 -2.62 13.44 10.51
CA LEU A 111 -2.63 12.09 9.94
C LEU A 111 -2.93 11.04 11.02
N ASP A 112 -2.34 11.19 12.20
CA ASP A 112 -2.60 10.31 13.34
C ASP A 112 -4.06 10.41 13.84
N GLU A 113 -4.65 11.61 13.82
CA GLU A 113 -6.08 11.81 14.11
C GLU A 113 -6.98 11.07 13.13
N ILE A 114 -6.68 11.07 11.83
CA ILE A 114 -7.46 10.37 10.80
C ILE A 114 -7.33 8.84 10.97
N ILE A 115 -6.12 8.34 11.26
CA ILE A 115 -5.85 6.90 11.41
C ILE A 115 -6.45 6.35 12.71
N ALA A 116 -6.61 7.19 13.73
CA ALA A 116 -7.25 6.81 14.98
C ALA A 116 -8.77 6.61 14.85
N LEU A 117 -9.37 7.00 13.72
CA LEU A 117 -10.77 6.76 13.43
C LEU A 117 -10.96 5.31 12.97
N GLU A 118 -11.93 4.62 13.59
CA GLU A 118 -12.23 3.22 13.29
C GLU A 118 -13.30 3.05 12.20
N ASP A 119 -14.17 4.06 12.06
CA ASP A 119 -15.31 4.01 11.13
C ASP A 119 -14.98 4.62 9.76
N LYS A 120 -15.37 3.91 8.70
CA LYS A 120 -15.12 4.32 7.32
C LYS A 120 -15.72 5.68 6.99
N GLU A 121 -16.95 5.96 7.41
CA GLU A 121 -17.63 7.23 7.12
C GLU A 121 -17.00 8.37 7.92
N GLN A 122 -16.58 8.12 9.16
CA GLN A 122 -15.79 9.10 9.93
C GLN A 122 -14.44 9.43 9.27
N ILE A 123 -13.75 8.41 8.73
CA ILE A 123 -12.50 8.62 7.99
C ILE A 123 -12.76 9.45 6.73
N LYS A 124 -13.83 9.18 5.98
CA LYS A 124 -14.20 9.97 4.80
C LYS A 124 -14.42 11.42 5.15
N ASP A 125 -15.26 11.68 6.16
CA ASP A 125 -15.58 13.03 6.60
C ASP A 125 -14.32 13.76 7.07
N ALA A 126 -13.43 13.07 7.79
CA ALA A 126 -12.15 13.63 8.21
C ALA A 126 -11.25 13.97 7.01
N ILE A 127 -11.21 13.15 5.96
CA ILE A 127 -10.45 13.44 4.74
C ILE A 127 -11.06 14.63 3.99
N ILE A 128 -12.38 14.65 3.80
CA ILE A 128 -13.13 15.72 3.12
C ILE A 128 -12.88 17.06 3.82
N ASN A 129 -13.03 17.10 5.15
CA ASN A 129 -12.86 18.32 5.95
C ASN A 129 -11.42 18.85 5.96
N LYS A 130 -10.44 18.01 5.60
CA LYS A 130 -9.03 18.36 5.64
C LYS A 130 -8.46 18.69 4.26
N ASN A 131 -9.13 18.29 3.17
CA ASN A 131 -8.69 18.61 1.82
C ASN A 131 -9.83 18.50 0.79
N GLU A 132 -10.26 19.62 0.23
CA GLU A 132 -11.30 19.69 -0.82
C GLU A 132 -10.80 19.27 -2.21
N SER A 133 -9.48 19.15 -2.40
CA SER A 133 -8.85 18.89 -3.70
C SER A 133 -8.88 17.42 -4.11
N ILE A 134 -9.26 16.52 -3.21
CA ILE A 134 -9.22 15.07 -3.40
C ILE A 134 -10.57 14.62 -4.00
N SER A 135 -10.54 13.79 -5.05
CA SER A 135 -11.76 13.31 -5.68
C SER A 135 -12.51 12.32 -4.77
N SER A 136 -13.85 12.27 -4.88
CA SER A 136 -14.67 11.33 -4.10
C SER A 136 -14.21 9.86 -4.23
N GLU A 137 -13.69 9.46 -5.40
CA GLU A 137 -13.13 8.12 -5.62
C GLU A 137 -11.84 7.88 -4.82
N GLN A 138 -10.97 8.88 -4.68
CA GLN A 138 -9.75 8.79 -3.86
C GLN A 138 -10.10 8.67 -2.38
N ILE A 139 -11.09 9.44 -1.92
CA ILE A 139 -11.56 9.40 -0.53
C ILE A 139 -12.17 8.03 -0.21
N GLU A 140 -12.94 7.45 -1.14
CA GLU A 140 -13.49 6.10 -1.02
C GLU A 140 -12.37 5.05 -0.87
N ILE A 141 -11.33 5.12 -1.72
CA ILE A 141 -10.20 4.19 -1.67
C ILE A 141 -9.41 4.35 -0.37
N LEU A 142 -9.07 5.59 0.02
CA LEU A 142 -8.33 5.85 1.26
C LEU A 142 -9.08 5.36 2.49
N SER A 143 -10.37 5.69 2.60
CA SER A 143 -11.19 5.26 3.74
C SER A 143 -11.34 3.75 3.85
N LEU A 144 -11.47 3.03 2.72
CA LEU A 144 -11.46 1.56 2.68
C LEU A 144 -10.14 0.96 3.17
N ILE A 145 -9.01 1.55 2.78
CA ILE A 145 -7.68 1.06 3.15
C ILE A 145 -7.41 1.30 4.63
N ILE A 146 -7.76 2.49 5.14
CA ILE A 146 -7.51 2.90 6.52
C ILE A 146 -8.40 2.13 7.50
N SER A 147 -9.69 1.98 7.19
CA SER A 147 -10.64 1.22 8.03
C SER A 147 -10.39 -0.29 8.00
N GLY A 148 -9.45 -0.78 7.19
CA GLY A 148 -9.19 -2.21 7.00
C GLY A 148 -10.37 -3.00 6.40
N SER A 149 -11.43 -2.31 5.97
CA SER A 149 -12.68 -2.93 5.58
C SER A 149 -12.72 -3.30 4.10
N ILE A 150 -11.95 -4.32 3.72
CA ILE A 150 -12.53 -5.34 2.85
C ILE A 150 -13.11 -6.37 3.81
N GLN A 151 -14.40 -6.24 4.13
CA GLN A 151 -15.11 -7.25 4.89
C GLN A 151 -14.77 -8.63 4.31
N ASP A 152 -14.25 -9.47 5.19
CA ASP A 152 -14.15 -10.90 5.09
C ASP A 152 -15.57 -11.47 4.91
N ASN A 153 -16.17 -11.26 3.73
CA ASN A 153 -17.43 -11.87 3.36
C ASN A 153 -17.11 -13.14 2.57
N SER A 154 -17.25 -14.27 3.28
CA SER A 154 -17.09 -15.68 2.87
C SER A 154 -15.64 -16.09 2.59
N VAL A 155 -14.98 -16.90 3.43
CA VAL A 155 -15.32 -18.30 3.74
C VAL A 155 -14.77 -18.64 5.15
N SER A 156 -15.58 -18.36 6.17
CA SER A 156 -15.78 -19.33 7.25
C SER A 156 -16.85 -20.32 6.76
N ILE A 157 -16.46 -21.29 5.93
CA ILE A 157 -17.25 -22.51 5.81
C ILE A 157 -16.55 -23.51 6.73
N ASN A 158 -17.15 -23.66 7.90
CA ASN A 158 -17.31 -24.86 8.70
C ASN A 158 -16.39 -26.04 8.39
N GLU A 159 -15.73 -26.47 9.47
CA GLU A 159 -15.51 -27.88 9.86
C GLU A 159 -14.74 -28.81 8.91
#